data_AF-A0A0E9NMN4-F1
#
_entry.id   AF-A0A0E9NMN4-F1
#
_cell.length_a   1.000
_cell.length_b   1.000
_cell.length_c   1.000
_cell.angle_alpha   90.00
_cell.angle_beta   90.00
_cell.angle_gamma   90.00
#
_symmetry.space_group_name_H-M   'P 1'
#
loop_
_entity.id
_entity.type
_entity.pdbx_description
1 polymer ?
#
loop_
_entity_poly.entity_id
_entity_poly.type
_entity_poly.pdbx_seq_one_letter_code
_entity_poly.pdbx_strand_id
1 'polypeptide(L)'
;MVMDEQILTGKGAFTPSILTQRLRTPSDSSTDAASHSFYLALSSILALSAILVLVFAYLTPTYPSERSHANGSECESKKERTWLRRIGRGRAIHTITAATILTASIAYANLASLTTPSPSSTSTWRPNHTTTRYTDWFITTPLLLLDLLLLSGMTDMGVMFRIVAADEVMLLSGLLATKAGVTELKWGLYVIGCACLVYVVTKMYGSVSRTLSSPTDMEVRRIFVGLGGFLAIIWVFYPIIWAVAELGVVSTEENGGLGRNDGFYYGVLDLLAKPVFGFWILFAHRGIGLERMRLMTAEEGPEDEKKEKREGVLTVNEVKEV
;
A
#
# COMPACT_ATOMS: atom_id res chain seq x y z
N MET A 1 53.93 -10.12 51.57
CA MET A 1 52.49 -10.17 51.89
C MET A 1 52.02 -8.74 51.75
N VAL A 2 51.41 -8.45 50.60
CA VAL A 2 51.18 -7.11 50.05
C VAL A 2 49.93 -6.50 50.69
N MET A 3 50.10 -5.35 51.35
CA MET A 3 49.02 -4.39 51.59
C MET A 3 49.49 -3.10 50.91
N ASP A 4 48.88 -2.75 49.78
CA ASP A 4 49.15 -1.51 49.04
C ASP A 4 47.88 -0.67 48.98
N GLU A 5 47.85 0.36 49.83
CA GLU A 5 47.68 1.78 49.46
C GLU A 5 47.05 2.09 48.07
N GLN A 6 45.77 1.76 47.88
CA GLN A 6 44.97 2.24 46.73
C GLN A 6 43.60 2.81 47.15
N ILE A 7 43.51 3.37 48.35
CA ILE A 7 42.42 4.29 48.73
C ILE A 7 43.02 5.70 48.73
N LEU A 8 43.30 6.29 47.55
CA LEU A 8 43.53 7.76 47.42
C LEU A 8 43.72 8.30 45.99
N THR A 9 43.40 7.56 44.92
CA THR A 9 43.32 8.17 43.58
C THR A 9 41.99 7.89 42.90
N GLY A 10 41.09 8.87 42.96
CA GLY A 10 39.78 8.83 42.32
C GLY A 10 39.90 8.83 40.80
N LYS A 11 39.99 7.64 40.19
CA LYS A 11 39.69 7.37 38.78
C LYS A 11 39.18 5.94 38.62
N GLY A 12 37.95 5.70 39.03
CA GLY A 12 37.18 4.49 38.71
C GLY A 12 35.88 4.90 38.05
N ALA A 13 35.74 4.62 36.76
CA ALA A 13 34.53 4.90 35.99
C ALA A 13 33.34 4.16 36.61
N PHE A 14 32.42 4.93 37.20
CA PHE A 14 31.15 4.43 37.70
C PHE A 14 30.24 4.19 36.50
N THR A 15 30.09 2.95 36.06
CA THR A 15 29.08 2.54 35.06
C THR A 15 27.68 2.88 35.57
N PRO A 16 26.92 3.80 34.95
CA PRO A 16 25.59 4.16 35.40
C PRO A 16 24.57 3.29 34.65
N SER A 17 24.56 1.98 34.87
CA SER A 17 23.57 1.08 34.25
C SER A 17 22.39 0.73 35.16
N ILE A 18 22.43 1.13 36.44
CA ILE A 18 21.42 0.74 37.44
C ILE A 18 20.52 1.92 37.89
N LEU A 19 20.87 3.17 37.53
CA LEU A 19 20.21 4.38 38.05
C LEU A 19 19.28 5.10 37.05
N THR A 20 18.86 4.43 35.98
CA THR A 20 17.86 4.93 35.01
C THR A 20 16.62 4.05 34.94
N GLN A 21 16.23 3.40 36.05
CA GLN A 21 14.86 2.94 36.20
C GLN A 21 13.98 4.17 36.48
N ARG A 22 13.62 4.89 35.41
CA ARG A 22 12.72 6.05 35.45
C ARG A 22 11.43 5.59 36.14
N LEU A 23 11.13 6.12 37.33
CA LEU A 23 9.87 5.89 38.01
C LEU A 23 8.76 6.41 37.10
N ARG A 24 7.94 5.50 36.57
CA ARG A 24 6.81 5.81 35.68
C ARG A 24 5.85 6.75 36.42
N THR A 25 5.60 7.91 35.84
CA THR A 25 4.75 8.92 36.46
C THR A 25 3.26 8.59 36.22
N PRO A 26 2.33 9.08 37.05
CA PRO A 26 0.89 8.88 36.83
C PRO A 26 0.36 9.44 35.50
N SER A 27 1.02 10.47 34.93
CA SER A 27 0.70 10.98 33.59
C SER A 27 0.99 9.94 32.51
N ASP A 28 2.11 9.22 32.63
CA ASP A 28 2.49 8.16 31.68
C ASP A 28 1.44 7.05 31.61
N SER A 29 0.84 6.64 32.74
CA SER A 29 -0.15 5.55 32.71
C SER A 29 -1.45 5.93 32.00
N SER A 30 -1.85 7.20 32.07
CA SER A 30 -3.08 7.71 31.42
C SER A 30 -2.93 7.81 29.90
N THR A 31 -1.78 8.30 29.41
CA THR A 31 -1.46 8.38 27.98
C THR A 31 -1.30 7.00 27.34
N ASP A 32 -0.82 6.03 28.12
CA ASP A 32 -0.66 4.64 27.70
C ASP A 32 -2.01 3.97 27.45
N ALA A 33 -2.96 4.20 28.36
CA ALA A 33 -4.32 3.69 28.24
C ALA A 33 -5.04 4.31 27.03
N ALA A 34 -4.92 5.63 26.83
CA ALA A 34 -5.53 6.32 25.69
C ALA A 34 -4.98 5.79 24.35
N SER A 35 -3.65 5.65 24.24
CA SER A 35 -2.99 5.10 23.05
C SER A 35 -3.40 3.64 22.80
N HIS A 36 -3.50 2.83 23.87
CA HIS A 36 -3.95 1.44 23.77
C HIS A 36 -5.36 1.33 23.18
N SER A 37 -6.31 2.08 23.75
CA SER A 37 -7.70 2.11 23.29
C SER A 37 -7.80 2.62 21.85
N PHE A 38 -7.02 3.63 21.48
CA PHE A 38 -6.96 4.14 20.11
C PHE A 38 -6.50 3.07 19.11
N TYR A 39 -5.39 2.39 19.37
CA TYR A 39 -4.87 1.37 18.46
C TYR A 39 -5.80 0.14 18.36
N LEU A 40 -6.43 -0.28 19.46
CA LEU A 40 -7.42 -1.36 19.43
C LEU A 40 -8.66 -0.97 18.61
N ALA A 41 -9.17 0.26 18.78
CA ALA A 41 -10.29 0.76 18.01
C ALA A 41 -9.95 0.78 16.51
N LEU A 42 -8.76 1.29 16.15
CA LEU A 42 -8.33 1.35 14.76
C LEU A 42 -8.13 -0.04 14.15
N SER A 43 -7.50 -0.96 14.87
CA SER A 43 -7.37 -2.37 14.49
C SER A 43 -8.74 -2.99 14.20
N SER A 44 -9.73 -2.74 15.06
CA SER A 44 -11.08 -3.29 14.92
C SER A 44 -11.81 -2.70 13.72
N ILE A 45 -11.72 -1.38 13.49
CA ILE A 45 -12.30 -0.70 12.33
C ILE A 45 -11.70 -1.25 11.03
N LEU A 46 -10.38 -1.45 10.99
CA LEU A 46 -9.69 -2.03 9.83
C LEU A 46 -10.14 -3.48 9.60
N ALA A 47 -10.20 -4.31 10.65
CA ALA A 47 -10.66 -5.69 10.53
C ALA A 47 -12.08 -5.78 9.95
N LEU A 48 -13.01 -4.98 10.48
CA LEU A 48 -14.39 -4.91 10.00
C LEU A 48 -14.46 -4.42 8.55
N SER A 49 -13.64 -3.42 8.19
CA SER A 49 -13.55 -2.93 6.81
C SER A 49 -13.05 -4.00 5.85
N ALA A 50 -12.04 -4.78 6.23
CA ALA A 50 -11.54 -5.90 5.43
C ALA A 50 -12.60 -7.00 5.25
N ILE A 51 -13.30 -7.36 6.33
CA ILE A 51 -14.42 -8.31 6.26
C ILE A 51 -15.49 -7.78 5.29
N LEU A 52 -15.84 -6.50 5.36
CA LEU A 52 -16.81 -5.89 4.46
C LEU A 52 -16.34 -5.95 3.00
N VAL A 53 -15.07 -5.69 2.72
CA VAL A 53 -14.49 -5.85 1.37
C VAL A 53 -14.61 -7.30 0.88
N LEU A 54 -14.29 -8.28 1.73
CA LEU A 54 -14.39 -9.70 1.37
C LEU A 54 -15.84 -10.16 1.16
N VAL A 55 -16.77 -9.72 2.01
CA VAL A 55 -18.21 -9.96 1.85
C VAL A 55 -18.69 -9.32 0.55
N PHE A 56 -18.29 -8.08 0.27
CA PHE A 56 -18.61 -7.41 -0.99
C PHE A 56 -18.04 -8.16 -2.20
N ALA A 57 -16.83 -8.68 -2.12
CA ALA A 57 -16.21 -9.51 -3.15
C ALA A 57 -16.97 -10.84 -3.37
N TYR A 58 -17.47 -11.44 -2.30
CA TYR A 58 -18.27 -12.66 -2.34
C TYR A 58 -19.66 -12.41 -2.96
N LEU A 59 -20.30 -11.29 -2.60
CA LEU A 59 -21.63 -10.92 -3.09
C LEU A 59 -21.62 -10.39 -4.52
N THR A 60 -20.49 -9.92 -5.03
CA THR A 60 -20.38 -9.44 -6.41
C THR A 60 -20.35 -10.63 -7.37
N PRO A 61 -21.37 -10.85 -8.21
CA PRO A 61 -21.39 -11.97 -9.14
C PRO A 61 -20.20 -11.87 -10.09
N THR A 62 -19.42 -12.94 -10.21
CA THR A 62 -18.45 -13.07 -11.30
C THR A 62 -19.26 -13.27 -12.58
N TYR A 63 -19.26 -12.29 -13.47
CA TYR A 63 -19.98 -12.41 -14.75
C TYR A 63 -19.53 -13.69 -15.47
N PRO A 64 -20.46 -14.58 -15.84
CA PRO A 64 -20.12 -15.73 -16.66
C PRO A 64 -19.76 -15.23 -18.06
N SER A 65 -18.59 -15.63 -18.56
CA SER A 65 -18.17 -15.29 -19.92
C SER A 65 -19.15 -15.89 -20.93
N GLU A 66 -19.62 -15.10 -21.88
CA GLU A 66 -20.36 -15.59 -23.03
C GLU A 66 -19.62 -16.77 -23.69
N ARG A 67 -20.41 -17.80 -23.98
CA ARG A 67 -19.98 -19.09 -24.48
C ARG A 67 -19.70 -18.95 -25.99
N SER A 68 -18.52 -18.46 -26.35
CA SER A 68 -18.07 -18.50 -27.75
C SER A 68 -17.89 -19.95 -28.18
N HIS A 69 -18.76 -20.40 -29.09
CA HIS A 69 -18.64 -21.65 -29.83
C HIS A 69 -17.40 -21.56 -30.73
N ALA A 70 -16.26 -22.13 -30.31
CA ALA A 70 -15.08 -22.24 -31.15
C ALA A 70 -14.63 -23.71 -31.25
N ASN A 71 -14.54 -24.18 -32.50
CA ASN A 71 -14.19 -25.54 -32.92
C ASN A 71 -12.80 -25.99 -32.43
N GLY A 72 -12.65 -27.31 -32.29
CA GLY A 72 -11.61 -27.98 -31.53
C GLY A 72 -10.19 -27.96 -32.11
N SER A 73 -9.25 -28.34 -31.23
CA SER A 73 -7.80 -28.61 -31.38
C SER A 73 -6.80 -27.48 -31.09
N GLU A 74 -7.04 -26.21 -31.46
CA GLU A 74 -6.16 -25.09 -31.03
C GLU A 74 -6.55 -24.51 -29.64
N CYS A 75 -7.60 -25.11 -29.07
CA CYS A 75 -8.38 -24.56 -27.98
C CYS A 75 -7.71 -24.73 -26.61
N GLU A 76 -6.83 -25.70 -26.38
CA GLU A 76 -6.36 -26.05 -25.02
C GLU A 76 -5.27 -25.10 -24.48
N SER A 77 -4.23 -24.83 -25.27
CA SER A 77 -3.16 -23.88 -24.90
C SER A 77 -3.64 -22.42 -24.86
N LYS A 78 -4.62 -22.07 -25.71
CA LYS A 78 -5.31 -20.77 -25.67
C LYS A 78 -6.30 -20.73 -24.51
N LYS A 79 -7.04 -21.82 -24.22
CA LYS A 79 -7.91 -21.93 -23.05
C LYS A 79 -7.13 -21.74 -21.77
N GLU A 80 -6.03 -22.45 -21.52
CA GLU A 80 -5.27 -22.32 -20.26
C GLU A 80 -4.72 -20.90 -20.06
N ARG A 81 -4.16 -20.28 -21.12
CA ARG A 81 -3.72 -18.87 -21.08
C ARG A 81 -4.87 -17.89 -20.86
N THR A 82 -6.08 -18.23 -21.31
CA THR A 82 -7.30 -17.43 -21.12
C THR A 82 -7.95 -17.70 -19.76
N TRP A 83 -7.81 -18.90 -19.20
CA TRP A 83 -8.32 -19.31 -17.89
C TRP A 83 -7.53 -18.67 -16.75
N LEU A 84 -6.19 -18.66 -16.84
CA LEU A 84 -5.34 -17.91 -15.89
C LEU A 84 -5.62 -16.40 -15.92
N ARG A 85 -5.97 -15.87 -17.10
CA ARG A 85 -6.44 -14.48 -17.27
C ARG A 85 -7.87 -14.25 -16.75
N ARG A 86 -8.74 -15.28 -16.76
CA ARG A 86 -10.16 -15.26 -16.32
C ARG A 86 -10.34 -15.44 -14.80
N ILE A 87 -9.54 -16.28 -14.16
CA ILE A 87 -9.70 -16.62 -12.73
C ILE A 87 -9.12 -15.51 -11.81
N GLY A 88 -8.13 -14.73 -12.28
CA GLY A 88 -7.45 -13.72 -11.46
C GLY A 88 -8.03 -12.30 -11.52
N ARG A 89 -8.64 -11.87 -12.64
CA ARG A 89 -8.92 -10.44 -12.88
C ARG A 89 -10.13 -9.84 -12.17
N GLY A 90 -11.20 -10.62 -11.95
CA GLY A 90 -12.43 -10.09 -11.34
C GLY A 90 -12.33 -9.80 -9.85
N ARG A 91 -11.42 -10.49 -9.14
CA ARG A 91 -11.26 -10.39 -7.68
C ARG A 91 -9.91 -9.84 -7.25
N ALA A 92 -8.94 -9.66 -8.14
CA ALA A 92 -7.61 -9.15 -7.78
C ALA A 92 -7.68 -7.87 -6.94
N ILE A 93 -8.41 -6.85 -7.39
CA ILE A 93 -8.54 -5.58 -6.66
C ILE A 93 -9.16 -5.81 -5.27
N HIS A 94 -10.22 -6.62 -5.18
CA HIS A 94 -10.84 -6.96 -3.90
C HIS A 94 -9.87 -7.67 -2.95
N THR A 95 -9.09 -8.62 -3.47
CA THR A 95 -8.11 -9.39 -2.68
C THR A 95 -6.94 -8.52 -2.26
N ILE A 96 -6.41 -7.66 -3.13
CA ILE A 96 -5.31 -6.74 -2.84
C ILE A 96 -5.76 -5.69 -1.82
N THR A 97 -6.92 -5.07 -2.01
CA THR A 97 -7.50 -4.13 -1.06
C THR A 97 -7.75 -4.80 0.30
N ALA A 98 -8.32 -6.01 0.33
CA ALA A 98 -8.52 -6.75 1.58
C ALA A 98 -7.20 -7.10 2.28
N ALA A 99 -6.20 -7.57 1.53
CA ALA A 99 -4.87 -7.87 2.07
C ALA A 99 -4.20 -6.63 2.66
N THR A 100 -4.35 -5.48 2.00
CA THR A 100 -3.85 -4.18 2.47
C THR A 100 -4.46 -3.81 3.82
N ILE A 101 -5.79 -3.88 3.92
CA ILE A 101 -6.53 -3.51 5.14
C ILE A 101 -6.28 -4.52 6.28
N LEU A 102 -6.21 -5.82 5.98
CA LEU A 102 -5.91 -6.86 6.97
C LEU A 102 -4.50 -6.72 7.54
N THR A 103 -3.51 -6.44 6.70
CA THR A 103 -2.13 -6.21 7.16
C THR A 103 -2.07 -5.06 8.15
N ALA A 104 -2.73 -3.94 7.81
CA ALA A 104 -2.80 -2.79 8.71
C ALA A 104 -3.55 -3.10 10.01
N SER A 105 -4.65 -3.86 9.95
CA SER A 105 -5.36 -4.30 11.15
C SER A 105 -4.44 -5.08 12.10
N ILE A 106 -3.69 -6.04 11.57
CA ILE A 106 -2.72 -6.83 12.36
C ILE A 106 -1.62 -5.94 12.95
N ALA A 107 -1.10 -5.00 12.17
CA ALA A 107 -0.09 -4.06 12.64
C ALA A 107 -0.60 -3.17 13.77
N TYR A 108 -1.84 -2.67 13.69
CA TYR A 108 -2.46 -1.88 14.75
C TYR A 108 -2.79 -2.70 16.01
N ALA A 109 -3.17 -3.97 15.86
CA ALA A 109 -3.28 -4.89 17.00
C ALA A 109 -1.92 -5.07 17.70
N ASN A 110 -0.84 -5.20 16.91
CA ASN A 110 0.51 -5.26 17.47
C ASN A 110 0.88 -3.95 18.18
N LEU A 111 0.62 -2.78 17.59
CA LEU A 111 0.86 -1.48 18.22
C LEU A 111 0.08 -1.31 19.53
N ALA A 112 -1.14 -1.83 19.62
CA ALA A 112 -1.89 -1.86 20.87
C ALA A 112 -1.21 -2.75 21.93
N SER A 113 -0.69 -3.92 21.54
CA SER A 113 0.07 -4.78 22.46
C SER A 113 1.38 -4.12 22.93
N LEU A 114 1.95 -3.22 22.13
CA LEU A 114 3.19 -2.53 22.49
C LEU A 114 3.00 -1.48 23.58
N THR A 115 1.78 -1.00 23.82
CA THR A 115 1.51 -0.04 24.90
C THR A 115 1.38 -0.71 26.26
N THR A 116 1.21 -2.04 26.33
CA THR A 116 1.14 -2.77 27.60
C THR A 116 2.53 -3.19 28.09
N PRO A 117 2.78 -3.17 29.41
CA PRO A 117 4.06 -3.64 29.96
C PRO A 117 4.36 -5.09 29.56
N SER A 118 5.59 -5.35 29.14
CA SER A 118 6.04 -6.71 28.85
C SER A 118 6.19 -7.50 30.15
N PRO A 119 5.53 -8.68 30.31
CA PRO A 119 5.66 -9.48 31.53
C PRO A 119 7.03 -10.13 31.72
N SER A 120 7.92 -10.03 30.72
CA SER A 120 9.28 -10.55 30.81
C SER A 120 10.27 -9.68 30.02
N SER A 121 11.39 -9.34 30.66
CA SER A 121 12.55 -8.68 30.05
C SER A 121 13.41 -9.61 29.17
N THR A 122 12.90 -10.80 28.85
CA THR A 122 13.65 -11.88 28.19
C THR A 122 13.28 -12.11 26.72
N SER A 123 12.26 -11.42 26.18
CA SER A 123 12.02 -11.46 24.74
C SER A 123 12.97 -10.50 24.02
N THR A 124 14.08 -11.04 23.52
CA THR A 124 15.04 -10.32 22.66
C THR A 124 14.39 -9.81 21.36
N TRP A 125 13.21 -10.33 20.99
CA TRP A 125 12.54 -10.03 19.72
C TRP A 125 11.15 -9.41 19.92
N ARG A 126 11.04 -8.35 20.73
CA ARG A 126 9.82 -7.51 20.76
C ARG A 126 10.01 -6.33 19.80
N PRO A 127 9.24 -6.21 18.71
CA PRO A 127 9.35 -5.07 17.81
C PRO A 127 8.97 -3.77 18.53
N ASN A 128 9.53 -2.65 18.09
CA ASN A 128 9.13 -1.32 18.58
C ASN A 128 8.11 -0.69 17.62
N HIS A 129 7.47 0.41 18.06
CA HIS A 129 6.43 1.11 17.29
C HIS A 129 6.88 1.44 15.86
N THR A 130 8.10 1.98 15.71
CA THR A 130 8.69 2.31 14.42
C THR A 130 8.79 1.07 13.52
N THR A 131 9.40 -0.01 13.99
CA THR A 131 9.56 -1.24 13.20
C THR A 131 8.21 -1.83 12.80
N THR A 132 7.21 -1.80 13.69
CA THR A 132 5.85 -2.29 13.36
C THR A 132 5.21 -1.45 12.26
N ARG A 133 5.31 -0.11 12.31
CA ARG A 133 4.77 0.79 11.26
C ARG A 133 5.44 0.58 9.92
N TYR A 134 6.77 0.57 9.90
CA TYR A 134 7.49 0.40 8.64
C TYR A 134 7.29 -1.01 8.05
N THR A 135 7.09 -2.04 8.87
CA THR A 135 6.69 -3.37 8.38
C THR A 135 5.31 -3.35 7.73
N ASP A 136 4.33 -2.65 8.32
CA ASP A 136 3.01 -2.46 7.71
C ASP A 136 3.11 -1.72 6.37
N TRP A 137 3.81 -0.58 6.35
CA TRP A 137 3.95 0.22 5.15
C TRP A 137 4.69 -0.53 4.04
N PHE A 138 5.75 -1.28 4.38
CA PHE A 138 6.51 -2.12 3.44
C PHE A 138 5.62 -3.13 2.71
N ILE A 139 4.55 -3.61 3.35
CA ILE A 139 3.61 -4.54 2.70
C ILE A 139 2.48 -3.77 2.02
N THR A 140 1.95 -2.72 2.65
CA THR A 140 0.69 -2.08 2.22
C THR A 140 0.88 -1.04 1.12
N THR A 141 1.97 -0.28 1.12
CA THR A 141 2.24 0.73 0.09
C THR A 141 2.43 0.16 -1.32
N PRO A 142 3.17 -0.95 -1.55
CA PRO A 142 3.24 -1.54 -2.88
C PRO A 142 1.91 -2.14 -3.33
N LEU A 143 1.07 -2.64 -2.40
CA LEU A 143 -0.27 -3.13 -2.70
C LEU A 143 -1.22 -2.00 -3.11
N LEU A 144 -1.16 -0.84 -2.44
CA LEU A 144 -1.92 0.36 -2.81
C LEU A 144 -1.54 0.87 -4.21
N LEU A 145 -0.24 0.88 -4.52
CA LEU A 145 0.25 1.22 -5.86
C LEU A 145 -0.20 0.20 -6.90
N LEU A 146 -0.16 -1.09 -6.57
CA LEU A 146 -0.64 -2.15 -7.46
C LEU A 146 -2.14 -1.99 -7.76
N ASP A 147 -2.96 -1.66 -6.78
CA ASP A 147 -4.39 -1.38 -6.95
C ASP A 147 -4.63 -0.23 -7.97
N LEU A 148 -3.90 0.88 -7.84
CA LEU A 148 -3.96 1.99 -8.81
C LEU A 148 -3.47 1.61 -10.20
N LEU A 149 -2.35 0.89 -10.30
CA LEU A 149 -1.78 0.50 -11.57
C LEU A 149 -2.68 -0.50 -12.31
N LEU A 150 -3.30 -1.44 -11.58
CA LEU A 150 -4.30 -2.36 -12.12
C LEU A 150 -5.57 -1.64 -12.59
N LEU A 151 -6.03 -0.63 -11.85
CA LEU A 151 -7.15 0.23 -12.26
C LEU A 151 -6.88 0.92 -13.61
N SER A 152 -5.65 1.37 -13.85
CA SER A 152 -5.27 1.96 -15.14
C SER A 152 -5.12 0.95 -16.27
N GLY A 153 -5.21 -0.36 -15.99
CA GLY A 153 -4.99 -1.41 -16.98
C GLY A 153 -3.52 -1.59 -17.37
N MET A 154 -2.57 -1.14 -16.54
CA MET A 154 -1.14 -1.21 -16.82
C MET A 154 -0.67 -2.67 -16.99
N THR A 155 0.06 -2.95 -18.07
CA THR A 155 0.66 -4.27 -18.35
C THR A 155 2.19 -4.23 -18.45
N ASP A 156 2.80 -3.04 -18.48
CA ASP A 156 4.25 -2.88 -18.49
C ASP A 156 4.83 -3.18 -17.10
N MET A 157 5.24 -4.43 -16.92
CA MET A 157 5.86 -4.93 -15.69
C MET A 157 7.15 -4.17 -15.33
N GLY A 158 7.89 -3.64 -16.31
CA GLY A 158 9.09 -2.87 -16.05
C GLY A 158 8.76 -1.51 -15.42
N VAL A 159 7.69 -0.85 -15.86
CA VAL A 159 7.19 0.38 -15.22
C VAL A 159 6.66 0.07 -13.82
N MET A 160 5.83 -0.95 -13.66
CA MET A 160 5.27 -1.34 -12.36
C MET A 160 6.39 -1.65 -11.36
N PHE A 161 7.39 -2.45 -11.75
CA PHE A 161 8.53 -2.77 -10.91
C PHE A 161 9.35 -1.53 -10.53
N ARG A 162 9.61 -0.61 -11.47
CA ARG A 162 10.33 0.64 -11.14
C ARG A 162 9.58 1.52 -10.14
N ILE A 163 8.26 1.56 -10.21
CA ILE A 163 7.42 2.32 -9.27
C ILE A 163 7.48 1.66 -7.89
N VAL A 164 7.24 0.35 -7.80
CA VAL A 164 7.29 -0.40 -6.54
C VAL A 164 8.69 -0.37 -5.92
N ALA A 165 9.75 -0.57 -6.72
CA ALA A 165 11.12 -0.51 -6.20
C ALA A 165 11.47 0.87 -5.63
N ALA A 166 11.00 1.95 -6.24
CA ALA A 166 11.20 3.29 -5.71
C ALA A 166 10.42 3.54 -4.41
N ASP A 167 9.23 2.96 -4.29
CA ASP A 167 8.42 2.96 -3.08
C ASP A 167 9.11 2.21 -1.92
N GLU A 168 9.70 1.05 -2.19
CA GLU A 168 10.49 0.33 -1.17
C GLU A 168 11.74 1.09 -0.74
N VAL A 169 12.46 1.71 -1.69
CA VAL A 169 13.62 2.56 -1.36
C VAL A 169 13.19 3.77 -0.52
N MET A 170 12.02 4.36 -0.79
CA MET A 170 11.45 5.43 0.03
C MET A 170 11.25 4.97 1.48
N LEU A 171 10.61 3.81 1.70
CA LEU A 171 10.35 3.29 3.03
C LEU A 171 11.62 2.87 3.78
N LEU A 172 12.54 2.19 3.10
CA LEU A 172 13.82 1.81 3.69
C LEU A 172 14.63 3.04 4.09
N SER A 173 14.64 4.08 3.26
CA SER A 173 15.33 5.34 3.58
C SER A 173 14.72 6.01 4.81
N GLY A 174 13.38 6.06 4.92
CA GLY A 174 12.70 6.60 6.11
C GLY A 174 12.99 5.80 7.39
N LEU A 175 12.98 4.46 7.29
CA LEU A 175 13.30 3.59 8.43
C LEU A 175 14.73 3.81 8.91
N LEU A 176 15.69 3.85 7.97
CA LEU A 176 17.09 4.07 8.28
C LEU A 176 17.34 5.49 8.79
N ALA A 177 16.64 6.51 8.26
CA ALA A 177 16.70 7.88 8.79
C ALA A 177 16.26 7.92 10.26
N THR A 178 15.16 7.23 10.58
CA THR A 178 14.62 7.17 11.95
C THR A 178 15.60 6.50 12.92
N LYS A 179 16.40 5.54 12.45
CA LYS A 179 17.39 4.81 13.26
C LYS A 179 18.80 5.41 13.19
N ALA A 180 19.03 6.41 12.35
CA ALA A 180 20.35 7.00 12.16
C ALA A 180 20.77 7.79 13.41
N GLY A 181 21.92 7.44 13.98
CA GLY A 181 22.55 8.16 15.08
C GLY A 181 23.36 9.39 14.65
N VAL A 182 23.55 9.57 13.34
CA VAL A 182 24.29 10.69 12.74
C VAL A 182 23.31 11.62 12.02
N THR A 183 23.30 12.90 12.39
CA THR A 183 22.31 13.89 11.92
C THR A 183 22.36 14.11 10.41
N GLU A 184 23.54 14.18 9.83
CA GLU A 184 23.74 14.40 8.39
C GLU A 184 23.21 13.21 7.58
N LEU A 185 23.49 11.99 8.05
CA LEU A 185 22.96 10.77 7.44
C LEU A 185 21.44 10.69 7.56
N LYS A 186 20.89 11.06 8.72
CA LYS A 186 19.43 11.11 8.96
C LYS A 186 18.72 11.99 7.93
N TRP A 187 19.14 13.25 7.81
CA TRP A 187 18.51 14.19 6.89
C TRP A 187 18.82 13.89 5.42
N GLY A 188 20.00 13.32 5.12
CA GLY A 188 20.32 12.81 3.78
C GLY A 188 19.35 11.70 3.34
N LEU A 189 19.11 10.72 4.22
CA LEU A 189 18.15 9.64 3.97
C LEU A 189 16.70 10.13 3.89
N TYR A 190 16.33 11.12 4.69
CA TYR A 190 15.02 11.78 4.58
C TYR A 190 14.81 12.42 3.20
N VAL A 191 15.81 13.17 2.69
CA VAL A 191 15.75 13.79 1.36
C VAL A 191 15.65 12.73 0.26
N ILE A 192 16.39 11.62 0.39
CA ILE A 192 16.29 10.49 -0.55
C ILE A 192 14.86 9.92 -0.55
N GLY A 193 14.26 9.71 0.62
CA GLY A 193 12.87 9.26 0.73
C GLY A 193 11.89 10.21 0.05
N CYS A 194 12.01 11.52 0.29
CA CYS A 194 11.18 12.54 -0.36
C CYS A 194 11.37 12.57 -1.88
N ALA A 195 12.61 12.39 -2.37
CA ALA A 195 12.89 12.32 -3.80
C ALA A 195 12.25 11.07 -4.45
N CYS A 196 12.29 9.92 -3.76
CA CYS A 196 11.61 8.71 -4.19
C CYS A 196 10.08 8.88 -4.21
N LEU A 197 9.48 9.57 -3.23
CA LEU A 197 8.05 9.91 -3.24
C LEU A 197 7.68 10.71 -4.49
N VAL A 198 8.43 11.77 -4.80
CA VAL A 198 8.22 12.58 -6.01
C VAL A 198 8.37 11.73 -7.27
N TYR A 199 9.37 10.83 -7.31
CA TYR A 199 9.56 9.91 -8.42
C TYR A 199 8.37 8.96 -8.61
N VAL A 200 7.88 8.34 -7.54
CA VAL A 200 6.71 7.44 -7.56
C VAL A 200 5.50 8.17 -8.14
N VAL A 201 5.17 9.34 -7.60
CA VAL A 201 4.04 10.16 -8.05
C VAL A 201 4.20 10.53 -9.54
N THR A 202 5.34 11.12 -9.92
CA THR A 202 5.55 11.58 -11.30
C THR A 202 5.55 10.44 -12.32
N LYS A 203 6.18 9.30 -12.01
CA LYS A 203 6.18 8.14 -12.90
C LYS A 203 4.82 7.48 -13.00
N MET A 204 4.08 7.41 -11.90
CA MET A 204 2.72 6.88 -11.88
C MET A 204 1.82 7.67 -12.84
N TYR A 205 1.73 9.00 -12.68
CA TYR A 205 0.92 9.85 -13.56
C TYR A 205 1.41 9.86 -15.02
N GLY A 206 2.73 9.97 -15.22
CA GLY A 206 3.32 10.00 -16.55
C GLY A 206 3.10 8.70 -17.32
N SER A 207 3.07 7.56 -16.63
CA SER A 207 2.82 6.26 -17.27
C SER A 207 1.34 6.07 -17.59
N VAL A 208 0.44 6.47 -16.69
CA VAL A 208 -1.01 6.35 -16.95
C VAL A 208 -1.49 7.27 -18.06
N SER A 209 -0.91 8.46 -18.23
CA SER A 209 -1.22 9.31 -19.38
C SER A 209 -0.92 8.63 -20.72
N ARG A 210 0.02 7.67 -20.77
CA ARG A 210 0.33 6.89 -21.97
C ARG A 210 -0.58 5.68 -22.11
N THR A 211 -0.92 5.04 -21.00
CA THR A 211 -1.80 3.86 -20.98
C THR A 211 -3.26 4.23 -21.29
N LEU A 212 -3.72 5.40 -20.84
CA LEU A 212 -5.09 5.91 -21.00
C LEU A 212 -5.12 7.12 -21.95
N SER A 213 -4.66 6.90 -23.18
CA SER A 213 -4.52 7.95 -24.21
C SER A 213 -5.76 8.12 -25.09
N SER A 214 -6.67 7.14 -25.13
CA SER A 214 -7.87 7.20 -25.98
C SER A 214 -8.97 8.09 -25.37
N PRO A 215 -9.81 8.75 -26.18
CA PRO A 215 -11.04 9.39 -25.71
C PRO A 215 -11.97 8.44 -24.94
N THR A 216 -11.98 7.16 -25.30
CA THR A 216 -12.77 6.11 -24.62
C THR A 216 -12.26 5.79 -23.21
N ASP A 217 -11.05 6.24 -22.85
CA ASP A 217 -10.46 6.03 -21.52
C ASP A 217 -10.69 7.21 -20.56
N MET A 218 -11.41 8.25 -21.00
CA MET A 218 -11.56 9.50 -20.25
C MET A 218 -12.12 9.28 -18.83
N GLU A 219 -13.10 8.39 -18.67
CA GLU A 219 -13.71 8.10 -17.38
C GLU A 219 -12.72 7.41 -16.43
N VAL A 220 -12.05 6.35 -16.90
CA VAL A 220 -11.02 5.63 -16.12
C VAL A 220 -9.89 6.57 -15.72
N ARG A 221 -9.48 7.46 -16.63
CA ARG A 221 -8.44 8.45 -16.36
C ARG A 221 -8.86 9.45 -15.29
N ARG A 222 -10.12 9.93 -15.32
CA ARG A 222 -10.65 10.83 -14.27
C ARG A 222 -10.66 10.15 -12.90
N ILE A 223 -11.13 8.91 -12.84
CA ILE A 223 -11.15 8.11 -11.62
C ILE A 223 -9.73 7.91 -11.09
N PHE A 224 -8.81 7.51 -11.97
CA PHE A 224 -7.40 7.31 -11.62
C PHE A 224 -6.77 8.60 -11.07
N VAL A 225 -6.98 9.74 -11.73
CA VAL A 225 -6.45 11.03 -11.26
C VAL A 225 -7.04 11.42 -9.91
N GLY A 226 -8.34 11.16 -9.67
CA GLY A 226 -8.97 11.39 -8.38
C GLY A 226 -8.38 10.54 -7.26
N LEU A 227 -8.34 9.21 -7.45
CA LEU A 227 -7.81 8.26 -6.47
C LEU A 227 -6.31 8.42 -6.23
N GLY A 228 -5.52 8.53 -7.31
CA GLY A 228 -4.09 8.77 -7.22
C GLY A 228 -3.77 10.14 -6.61
N GLY A 229 -4.63 11.14 -6.82
CA GLY A 229 -4.44 12.49 -6.28
C GLY A 229 -4.70 12.51 -4.79
N PHE A 230 -5.80 11.88 -4.39
CA PHE A 230 -6.13 11.64 -2.99
C PHE A 230 -5.00 10.91 -2.25
N LEU A 231 -4.49 9.81 -2.82
CA LEU A 231 -3.42 9.04 -2.20
C LEU A 231 -2.11 9.83 -2.13
N ALA A 232 -1.73 10.54 -3.20
CA ALA A 232 -0.51 11.36 -3.24
C ALA A 232 -0.54 12.49 -2.18
N ILE A 233 -1.70 13.15 -2.01
CA ILE A 233 -1.86 14.19 -0.98
C ILE A 233 -1.66 13.59 0.42
N ILE A 234 -2.28 12.44 0.70
CA ILE A 234 -2.11 11.74 1.98
C ILE A 234 -0.65 11.35 2.20
N TRP A 235 0.01 10.82 1.17
CA TRP A 235 1.40 10.38 1.25
C TRP A 235 2.38 11.52 1.53
N VAL A 236 2.10 12.74 1.09
CA VAL A 236 2.90 13.93 1.43
C VAL A 236 2.82 14.28 2.91
N PHE A 237 1.72 13.98 3.61
CA PHE A 237 1.62 14.25 5.04
C PHE A 237 2.54 13.34 5.88
N TYR A 238 2.87 12.12 5.43
CA TYR A 238 3.77 11.23 6.17
C TYR A 238 5.17 11.83 6.41
N PRO A 239 5.93 12.27 5.39
CA PRO A 239 7.23 12.90 5.60
C PRO A 239 7.14 14.26 6.29
N ILE A 240 6.00 14.96 6.23
CA ILE A 240 5.78 16.19 7.00
C ILE A 240 5.67 15.87 8.48
N ILE A 241 4.82 14.92 8.87
CA ILE A 241 4.68 14.48 10.27
C ILE A 241 6.03 13.97 10.79
N TRP A 242 6.73 13.17 9.99
CA TRP A 242 8.06 12.67 10.33
C TRP A 242 9.05 13.81 10.61
N ALA A 243 9.15 14.80 9.72
CA ALA A 243 10.09 15.91 9.90
C ALA A 243 9.71 16.82 11.08
N VAL A 244 8.41 17.10 11.26
CA VAL A 244 7.91 17.90 12.38
C VAL A 244 8.18 17.20 13.72
N ALA A 245 8.02 15.88 13.78
CA ALA A 245 8.35 15.08 14.95
C ALA A 245 9.86 15.12 15.26
N GLU A 246 10.72 15.02 14.24
CA GLU A 246 12.17 15.09 14.39
C GLU A 246 12.66 16.49 14.80
N LEU A 247 12.02 17.55 14.32
CA LEU A 247 12.35 18.94 14.69
C LEU A 247 11.84 19.36 16.07
N GLY A 248 11.11 18.50 16.78
CA GLY A 248 10.60 18.78 18.13
C GLY A 248 9.51 19.86 18.21
N VAL A 249 8.91 20.24 17.07
CA VAL A 249 7.86 21.27 17.00
C VAL A 249 6.53 20.77 17.57
N VAL A 250 6.30 19.46 17.52
CA VAL A 250 5.23 18.80 18.29
C VAL A 250 5.91 18.14 19.49
N SER A 251 5.67 18.69 20.68
CA SER A 251 6.22 18.21 21.95
C SER A 251 5.73 16.79 22.24
N THR A 252 6.50 15.79 21.83
CA THR A 252 6.39 14.41 22.29
C THR A 252 7.43 14.21 23.38
N GLU A 253 7.05 14.47 24.62
CA GLU A 253 7.83 14.21 25.85
C GLU A 253 8.52 12.84 25.77
N GLU A 254 9.84 12.66 25.81
CA GLU A 254 10.99 13.54 25.95
C GLU A 254 12.17 12.81 25.27
N ASN A 255 13.03 13.56 24.58
CA ASN A 255 14.41 13.20 24.24
C ASN A 255 14.65 12.00 23.31
N GLY A 256 14.56 12.25 22.00
CA GLY A 256 15.49 11.61 21.05
C GLY A 256 14.96 10.48 20.15
N GLY A 257 13.66 10.46 19.81
CA GLY A 257 13.14 9.60 18.75
C GLY A 257 11.62 9.58 18.71
N LEU A 258 11.08 9.45 17.49
CA LEU A 258 9.68 9.17 17.11
C LEU A 258 8.76 8.84 18.30
N GLY A 259 8.23 9.87 18.96
CA GLY A 259 7.56 9.77 20.27
C GLY A 259 6.09 9.36 20.19
N ARG A 260 5.62 8.74 21.28
CA ARG A 260 4.39 7.98 21.52
C ARG A 260 3.04 8.54 21.05
N ASN A 261 2.95 9.84 20.72
CA ASN A 261 1.72 10.54 20.32
C ASN A 261 1.62 10.79 18.79
N ASP A 262 2.65 10.42 18.03
CA ASP A 262 2.66 10.44 16.56
C ASP A 262 1.65 9.47 15.93
N GLY A 263 1.32 8.41 16.67
CA GLY A 263 0.52 7.32 16.18
C GLY A 263 -0.92 7.66 15.91
N PHE A 264 -1.44 8.72 16.51
CA PHE A 264 -2.74 9.26 16.17
C PHE A 264 -2.76 9.77 14.73
N TYR A 265 -1.79 10.62 14.35
CA TYR A 265 -1.73 11.20 13.01
C TYR A 265 -1.54 10.13 11.94
N TYR A 266 -0.59 9.20 12.13
CA TYR A 266 -0.41 8.08 11.21
C TYR A 266 -1.64 7.17 11.16
N GLY A 267 -2.35 6.98 12.27
CA GLY A 267 -3.60 6.21 12.32
C GLY A 267 -4.71 6.83 11.48
N VAL A 268 -4.85 8.16 11.52
CA VAL A 268 -5.79 8.89 10.67
C VAL A 268 -5.40 8.77 9.20
N LEU A 269 -4.12 8.97 8.86
CA LEU A 269 -3.66 8.83 7.48
C LEU A 269 -3.85 7.41 6.95
N ASP A 270 -3.58 6.38 7.76
CA ASP A 270 -3.78 4.99 7.38
C ASP A 270 -5.27 4.65 7.18
N LEU A 271 -6.18 5.23 7.97
CA LEU A 271 -7.62 5.07 7.78
C LEU A 271 -8.09 5.68 6.45
N LEU A 272 -7.50 6.82 6.06
CA LEU A 272 -7.81 7.45 4.78
C LEU A 272 -7.18 6.67 3.60
N ALA A 273 -5.91 6.29 3.72
CA ALA A 273 -5.14 5.66 2.65
C ALA A 273 -5.54 4.20 2.39
N LYS A 274 -6.13 3.50 3.36
CA LYS A 274 -6.41 2.06 3.24
C LYS A 274 -7.91 1.77 3.07
N PRO A 275 -8.78 1.83 4.08
CA PRO A 275 -10.20 1.52 3.88
C PRO A 275 -10.92 2.59 3.05
N VAL A 276 -10.73 3.89 3.27
CA VAL A 276 -11.45 4.92 2.49
C VAL A 276 -11.04 4.86 1.01
N PHE A 277 -9.73 4.85 0.73
CA PHE A 277 -9.20 4.60 -0.62
C PHE A 277 -9.72 3.28 -1.21
N GLY A 278 -9.64 2.18 -0.44
CA GLY A 278 -10.04 0.85 -0.85
C GLY A 278 -11.52 0.75 -1.24
N PHE A 279 -12.41 1.33 -0.43
CA PHE A 279 -13.83 1.38 -0.82
C PHE A 279 -14.04 2.22 -2.07
N TRP A 280 -13.37 3.38 -2.19
CA TRP A 280 -13.50 4.23 -3.35
C TRP A 280 -13.06 3.52 -4.64
N ILE A 281 -11.91 2.82 -4.65
CA ILE A 281 -11.47 2.07 -5.83
C ILE A 281 -12.42 0.92 -6.19
N LEU A 282 -12.98 0.22 -5.21
CA LEU A 282 -13.96 -0.84 -5.43
C LEU A 282 -15.27 -0.32 -6.03
N PHE A 283 -15.76 0.83 -5.55
CA PHE A 283 -16.93 1.49 -6.14
C PHE A 283 -16.66 1.96 -7.56
N ALA A 284 -15.49 2.53 -7.81
CA ALA A 284 -15.10 3.00 -9.12
C ALA A 284 -15.01 1.86 -10.16
N HIS A 285 -14.50 0.69 -9.75
CA HIS A 285 -14.42 -0.48 -10.62
C HIS A 285 -15.81 -0.99 -11.08
N ARG A 286 -16.84 -0.84 -10.25
CA ARG A 286 -18.22 -1.23 -10.64
C ARG A 286 -18.78 -0.36 -11.76
N GLY A 287 -18.45 0.92 -11.81
CA GLY A 287 -18.86 1.83 -12.89
C GLY A 287 -18.21 1.48 -14.23
N ILE A 288 -16.89 1.23 -14.21
CA ILE A 288 -16.08 1.00 -15.42
C ILE A 288 -16.37 -0.37 -16.07
N GLY A 289 -16.60 -1.41 -15.26
CA GLY A 289 -16.76 -2.79 -15.77
C GLY A 289 -17.93 -2.97 -16.74
N LEU A 290 -19.02 -2.20 -16.58
CA LEU A 290 -20.21 -2.31 -17.41
C LEU A 290 -20.02 -1.66 -18.80
N GLU A 291 -19.32 -0.52 -18.87
CA GLU A 291 -19.14 0.21 -20.13
C GLU A 291 -18.13 -0.46 -21.05
N ARG A 292 -16.98 -0.90 -20.53
CA ARG A 292 -15.97 -1.60 -21.34
C ARG A 292 -16.43 -2.96 -21.85
N MET A 293 -17.23 -3.70 -21.08
CA MET A 293 -17.83 -4.95 -21.58
C MET A 293 -18.85 -4.68 -22.69
N ARG A 294 -19.59 -3.57 -22.63
CA ARG A 294 -20.50 -3.12 -23.70
C ARG A 294 -19.77 -2.61 -24.94
N LEU A 295 -18.64 -1.94 -24.77
CA LEU A 295 -17.83 -1.45 -25.90
C LEU A 295 -17.06 -2.59 -26.59
N MET A 296 -16.56 -3.57 -25.84
CA MET A 296 -15.94 -4.77 -26.43
C MET A 296 -16.97 -5.62 -27.20
N THR A 297 -18.19 -5.79 -26.70
CA THR A 297 -19.25 -6.47 -27.48
C THR A 297 -19.74 -5.64 -28.67
N ALA A 298 -19.70 -4.31 -28.57
CA ALA A 298 -20.06 -3.43 -29.69
C ALA A 298 -18.97 -3.35 -30.78
N GLU A 299 -17.68 -3.46 -30.42
CA GLU A 299 -16.57 -3.50 -31.38
C GLU A 299 -16.33 -4.89 -31.98
N GLU A 300 -16.65 -5.99 -31.29
CA GLU A 300 -16.70 -7.34 -31.89
C GLU A 300 -17.90 -7.49 -32.87
N GLY A 301 -18.88 -6.60 -32.80
CA GLY A 301 -20.12 -6.62 -33.61
C GLY A 301 -20.07 -6.17 -35.08
N PRO A 302 -19.02 -5.52 -35.65
CA PRO A 302 -19.00 -5.16 -37.08
C PRO A 302 -17.80 -5.70 -37.88
N GLU A 303 -16.81 -6.34 -37.26
CA GLU A 303 -15.64 -6.91 -37.97
C GLU A 303 -16.02 -8.22 -38.66
N ASP A 304 -16.81 -9.08 -38.03
CA ASP A 304 -17.30 -10.32 -38.63
C ASP A 304 -18.28 -10.05 -39.80
N GLU A 305 -19.12 -9.01 -39.68
CA GLU A 305 -20.02 -8.60 -40.78
C GLU A 305 -19.24 -8.00 -41.98
N LYS A 306 -18.08 -7.36 -41.73
CA LYS A 306 -17.19 -6.85 -42.79
C LYS A 306 -16.36 -7.95 -43.44
N LYS A 307 -15.97 -8.98 -42.69
CA LYS A 307 -15.25 -10.15 -43.20
C LYS A 307 -16.17 -11.03 -44.05
N GLU A 308 -17.38 -11.28 -43.58
CA GLU A 308 -18.40 -12.03 -44.32
C GLU A 308 -18.82 -11.28 -45.61
N LYS A 309 -18.97 -9.96 -45.58
CA LYS A 309 -19.21 -9.15 -46.79
C LYS A 309 -18.02 -9.13 -47.75
N ARG A 310 -16.76 -9.21 -47.27
CA ARG A 310 -15.57 -9.30 -48.14
C ARG A 310 -15.41 -10.67 -48.79
N GLU A 311 -15.68 -11.75 -48.05
CA GLU A 311 -15.60 -13.13 -48.55
C GLU A 311 -16.79 -13.46 -49.49
N GLY A 312 -17.99 -12.94 -49.20
CA GLY A 312 -19.15 -13.02 -50.10
C GLY A 312 -18.97 -12.24 -51.41
N VAL A 313 -18.19 -11.15 -51.42
CA VAL A 313 -17.89 -10.39 -52.65
C VAL A 313 -16.79 -11.06 -53.48
N LEU A 314 -15.81 -11.72 -52.86
CA LEU A 314 -14.76 -12.44 -53.58
C LEU A 314 -15.32 -13.68 -54.32
N THR A 315 -16.18 -14.45 -53.65
CA THR A 315 -16.79 -15.67 -54.21
C THR A 315 -17.75 -15.38 -55.38
N VAL A 316 -18.47 -14.25 -55.35
CA VAL A 316 -19.36 -13.85 -56.46
C VAL A 316 -18.59 -13.40 -57.70
N ASN A 317 -17.38 -12.86 -57.54
CA ASN A 317 -16.56 -12.44 -58.67
C ASN A 317 -15.83 -13.61 -59.35
N GLU A 318 -15.38 -14.63 -58.60
CA GLU A 318 -14.78 -15.84 -59.19
C GLU A 318 -15.78 -16.67 -60.01
N VAL A 319 -17.07 -16.66 -59.65
CA VAL A 319 -18.12 -17.39 -60.40
C VAL A 319 -18.52 -16.66 -61.70
N LYS A 320 -18.15 -15.39 -61.87
CA LYS A 320 -18.41 -14.63 -63.11
C LYS A 320 -17.27 -14.70 -64.15
N GLU A 321 -16.14 -15.30 -63.80
CA GLU A 321 -14.98 -15.45 -64.70
C GLU A 321 -14.79 -16.87 -65.26
N VAL A 322 -15.81 -17.74 -65.16
CA VAL A 322 -15.85 -19.09 -65.79
C VAL A 322 -17.02 -19.18 -66.76
#